data_AF-A0AA42XYN9-F1
#
_entry.id   AF-A0AA42XYN9-F1
#
_cell.length_a   1.000
_cell.length_b   1.000
_cell.length_c   1.000
_cell.angle_alpha   90.00
_cell.angle_beta   90.00
_cell.angle_gamma   90.00
#
_symmetry.space_group_name_H-M   'P 1'
#
loop_
_entity.id
_entity.type
_entity.pdbx_description
1 polymer ?
#
loop_
_entity_poly.entity_id
_entity_poly.type
_entity_poly.pdbx_seq_one_letter_code
_entity_poly.pdbx_strand_id
1 'polypeptide(L)'
;MGLFDVFKGGGGGITKHVARVANKRAQQHERWESIQVLAADGSEEALRALLTRFTVRVDPSITDGEEKNAAFQGIVQNGDAAIGPVRDFLEAADTLAWPLKILRELQTEEEVTATLIELLSKMDTEYERDPQKKIDVIASLEERNDPRIVGAVTRFLRDMNETARFHAVCAIFAQPEAEEAIEALNEALLAEESVRVRMMILDGFVERDWRITESKDEVLKKLPTGYSLGKKGEVRKRQ
;
A
#
# COMPACT_ATOMS: atom_id res chain seq x y z
N MET A 1 -44.31 18.57 -10.30
CA MET A 1 -43.65 17.27 -10.05
C MET A 1 -42.18 17.46 -10.37
N GLY A 2 -41.31 17.38 -9.36
CA GLY A 2 -39.91 17.74 -9.49
C GLY A 2 -39.07 16.60 -10.06
N LEU A 3 -37.91 16.93 -10.62
CA LEU A 3 -36.85 16.00 -11.04
C LEU A 3 -36.38 15.02 -9.94
N PHE A 4 -36.77 15.25 -8.69
CA PHE A 4 -36.47 14.41 -7.54
C PHE A 4 -37.49 13.29 -7.28
N ASP A 5 -38.64 13.27 -7.98
CA ASP A 5 -39.69 12.25 -7.78
C ASP A 5 -39.43 10.93 -8.53
N VAL A 6 -38.37 10.88 -9.36
CA VAL A 6 -37.98 9.69 -10.16
C VAL A 6 -37.09 8.72 -9.37
N PHE A 7 -36.58 9.10 -8.20
CA PHE A 7 -35.64 8.28 -7.42
C PHE A 7 -36.29 7.38 -6.36
N LYS A 8 -37.62 7.30 -6.29
CA LYS A 8 -38.34 6.53 -5.26
C LYS A 8 -38.98 5.22 -5.74
N GLY A 9 -38.40 4.57 -6.76
CA GLY A 9 -38.96 3.36 -7.38
C GLY A 9 -37.99 2.19 -7.53
N GLY A 10 -38.06 1.24 -6.58
CA GLY A 10 -37.85 -0.19 -6.84
C GLY A 10 -36.41 -0.72 -6.82
N GLY A 11 -36.17 -1.72 -5.96
CA GLY A 11 -34.94 -2.50 -5.81
C GLY A 11 -34.54 -3.39 -6.99
N GLY A 12 -34.62 -2.85 -8.21
CA GLY A 12 -34.02 -3.39 -9.45
C GLY A 12 -33.41 -2.28 -10.34
N GLY A 13 -33.31 -1.04 -9.84
CA GLY A 13 -32.99 0.14 -10.63
C GLY A 13 -31.52 0.30 -11.03
N ILE A 14 -30.57 -0.25 -10.26
CA ILE A 14 -29.14 -0.01 -10.48
C ILE A 14 -28.42 -1.11 -11.28
N THR A 15 -29.01 -2.30 -11.45
CA THR A 15 -28.33 -3.45 -12.09
C THR A 15 -27.78 -3.12 -13.48
N LYS A 16 -28.54 -2.39 -14.30
CA LYS A 16 -28.08 -1.93 -15.61
C LYS A 16 -26.88 -0.98 -15.49
N HIS A 17 -26.85 -0.16 -14.45
CA HIS A 17 -25.78 0.81 -14.20
C HIS A 17 -24.52 0.14 -13.67
N VAL A 18 -24.66 -0.84 -12.78
CA VAL A 18 -23.58 -1.72 -12.29
C VAL A 18 -22.86 -2.40 -13.45
N ALA A 19 -23.60 -3.04 -14.36
CA ALA A 19 -23.00 -3.69 -15.51
C ALA A 19 -22.32 -2.69 -16.47
N ARG A 20 -22.89 -1.49 -16.59
CA ARG A 20 -22.43 -0.49 -17.57
C ARG A 20 -21.19 0.26 -17.11
N VAL A 21 -21.04 0.58 -15.82
CA VAL A 21 -19.88 1.34 -15.31
C VAL A 21 -18.56 0.59 -15.49
N ALA A 22 -18.60 -0.75 -15.42
CA ALA A 22 -17.45 -1.62 -15.69
C ALA A 22 -17.20 -1.88 -17.19
N ASN A 23 -18.12 -1.50 -18.08
CA ASN A 23 -18.05 -1.84 -19.49
C ASN A 23 -17.31 -0.77 -20.31
N LYS A 24 -16.02 -1.01 -20.60
CA LYS A 24 -15.21 -0.13 -21.45
C LYS A 24 -15.76 0.12 -22.87
N ARG A 25 -16.67 -0.74 -23.36
CA ARG A 25 -17.30 -0.64 -24.68
C ARG A 25 -18.62 0.13 -24.67
N ALA A 26 -19.18 0.44 -23.49
CA ALA A 26 -20.35 1.30 -23.40
C ALA A 26 -20.04 2.70 -23.93
N GLN A 27 -21.04 3.48 -24.33
CA GLN A 27 -20.77 4.84 -24.78
C GLN A 27 -20.42 5.74 -23.59
N GLN A 28 -19.60 6.77 -23.81
CA GLN A 28 -19.14 7.66 -22.75
C GLN A 28 -20.29 8.26 -21.93
N HIS A 29 -21.30 8.82 -22.62
CA HIS A 29 -22.43 9.44 -21.94
C HIS A 29 -23.23 8.43 -21.09
N GLU A 30 -23.32 7.17 -21.52
CA GLU A 30 -24.02 6.15 -20.77
C GLU A 30 -23.24 5.70 -19.52
N ARG A 31 -21.90 5.60 -19.62
CA ARG A 31 -21.04 5.35 -18.45
C ARG A 31 -21.11 6.52 -17.47
N TRP A 32 -21.06 7.74 -17.98
CA TRP A 32 -21.19 8.95 -17.18
C TRP A 32 -22.50 8.97 -16.40
N GLU A 33 -23.62 8.70 -17.08
CA GLU A 33 -24.93 8.54 -16.43
C GLU A 33 -24.89 7.48 -15.32
N SER A 34 -24.32 6.31 -15.58
CA SER A 34 -24.21 5.24 -14.56
C SER A 34 -23.38 5.66 -13.36
N ILE A 35 -22.28 6.38 -13.55
CA ILE A 35 -21.46 6.87 -12.43
C ILE A 35 -22.30 7.78 -11.53
N GLN A 36 -23.06 8.70 -12.13
CA GLN A 36 -23.91 9.64 -11.37
C GLN A 36 -25.05 8.92 -10.63
N VAL A 37 -25.71 7.96 -11.29
CA VAL A 37 -26.80 7.19 -10.68
C VAL A 37 -26.29 6.35 -9.50
N LEU A 38 -25.18 5.65 -9.67
CA LEU A 38 -24.60 4.82 -8.60
C LEU A 38 -24.09 5.69 -7.43
N ALA A 39 -23.50 6.85 -7.73
CA ALA A 39 -23.05 7.79 -6.71
C ALA A 39 -24.21 8.33 -5.86
N ALA A 40 -25.35 8.63 -6.50
CA ALA A 40 -26.55 9.10 -5.83
C ALA A 40 -27.30 8.01 -5.05
N ASP A 41 -27.22 6.75 -5.50
CA ASP A 41 -27.83 5.61 -4.80
C ASP A 41 -27.10 5.30 -3.49
N GLY A 42 -25.76 5.27 -3.51
CA GLY A 42 -24.95 5.16 -2.30
C GLY A 42 -25.05 3.84 -1.55
N SER A 43 -25.81 2.86 -2.05
CA SER A 43 -25.84 1.52 -1.46
C SER A 43 -24.49 0.83 -1.58
N GLU A 44 -24.24 -0.15 -0.73
CA GLU A 44 -23.01 -0.95 -0.77
C GLU A 44 -22.77 -1.57 -2.16
N GLU A 45 -23.84 -2.05 -2.82
CA GLU A 45 -23.78 -2.57 -4.20
C GLU A 45 -23.34 -1.49 -5.18
N ALA A 46 -23.89 -0.28 -5.08
CA ALA A 46 -23.54 0.83 -5.95
C ALA A 46 -22.09 1.30 -5.74
N LEU A 47 -21.64 1.37 -4.49
CA LEU A 47 -20.26 1.75 -4.15
C LEU A 47 -19.25 0.73 -4.66
N ARG A 48 -19.53 -0.57 -4.49
CA ARG A 48 -18.71 -1.66 -5.05
C ARG A 48 -18.67 -1.58 -6.59
N ALA A 49 -19.79 -1.25 -7.23
CA ALA A 49 -19.83 -1.08 -8.67
C ALA A 49 -18.98 0.11 -9.14
N LEU A 50 -19.02 1.26 -8.44
CA LEU A 50 -18.18 2.41 -8.76
C LEU A 50 -16.68 2.07 -8.67
N LEU A 51 -16.26 1.29 -7.68
CA LEU A 51 -14.86 0.87 -7.49
C LEU A 51 -14.30 0.12 -8.71
N THR A 52 -15.14 -0.62 -9.45
CA THR A 52 -14.72 -1.29 -10.69
C THR A 52 -14.22 -0.32 -11.76
N ARG A 53 -14.58 0.97 -11.69
CA ARG A 53 -14.10 1.96 -12.67
C ARG A 53 -12.58 2.15 -12.61
N PHE A 54 -11.96 1.87 -11.46
CA PHE A 54 -10.52 2.00 -11.28
C PHE A 54 -9.71 0.86 -11.92
N THR A 55 -10.35 -0.27 -12.26
CA THR A 55 -9.69 -1.41 -12.91
C THR A 55 -9.73 -1.33 -14.44
N VAL A 56 -10.51 -0.39 -14.98
CA VAL A 56 -10.71 -0.23 -16.41
C VAL A 56 -9.99 1.03 -16.91
N ARG A 57 -9.47 0.95 -18.14
CA ARG A 57 -8.95 2.09 -18.89
C ARG A 57 -9.81 2.31 -20.14
N VAL A 58 -10.14 3.57 -20.39
CA VAL A 58 -10.88 4.03 -21.59
C VAL A 58 -10.05 5.08 -22.32
N ASP A 59 -10.24 5.18 -23.64
CA ASP A 59 -9.68 6.26 -24.46
C ASP A 59 -10.78 7.27 -24.84
N PRO A 60 -10.47 8.59 -24.89
CA PRO A 60 -9.17 9.19 -24.59
C PRO A 60 -8.87 9.20 -23.08
N SER A 61 -7.59 9.28 -22.71
CA SER A 61 -7.13 9.27 -21.31
C SER A 61 -7.74 10.39 -20.45
N ILE A 62 -8.08 11.53 -21.05
CA ILE A 62 -8.77 12.64 -20.37
C ILE A 62 -10.14 12.17 -19.86
N THR A 63 -10.92 11.50 -20.72
CA THR A 63 -12.23 10.96 -20.36
C THR A 63 -12.13 9.88 -19.28
N ASP A 64 -11.11 9.01 -19.35
CA ASP A 64 -10.85 8.03 -18.29
C ASP A 64 -10.56 8.71 -16.94
N GLY A 65 -9.76 9.77 -16.95
CA GLY A 65 -9.47 10.58 -15.77
C GLY A 65 -10.72 11.24 -15.19
N GLU A 66 -11.55 11.86 -16.03
CA GLU A 66 -12.80 12.49 -15.61
C GLU A 66 -13.79 11.48 -15.00
N GLU A 67 -13.98 10.33 -15.64
CA GLU A 67 -14.86 9.27 -15.13
C GLU A 67 -14.35 8.69 -13.81
N LYS A 68 -13.05 8.42 -13.68
CA LYS A 68 -12.46 7.96 -12.41
C LYS A 68 -12.57 9.01 -11.31
N ASN A 69 -12.39 10.29 -11.64
CA ASN A 69 -12.56 11.36 -10.68
C ASN A 69 -14.03 11.49 -10.23
N ALA A 70 -14.99 11.35 -11.14
CA ALA A 70 -16.42 11.34 -10.80
C ALA A 70 -16.79 10.14 -9.91
N ALA A 71 -16.27 8.94 -10.21
CA ALA A 71 -16.45 7.76 -9.36
C ALA A 71 -15.84 7.95 -7.97
N PHE A 72 -14.62 8.52 -7.90
CA PHE A 72 -13.95 8.87 -6.65
C PHE A 72 -14.80 9.82 -5.78
N GLN A 73 -15.26 10.93 -6.34
CA GLN A 73 -16.12 11.89 -5.62
C GLN A 73 -17.43 11.23 -5.17
N GLY A 74 -18.04 10.41 -6.03
CA GLY A 74 -19.26 9.66 -5.73
C GLY A 74 -19.10 8.62 -4.61
N ILE A 75 -17.91 8.06 -4.42
CA ILE A 75 -17.61 7.16 -3.31
C ILE A 75 -17.38 7.98 -2.03
N VAL A 76 -16.55 9.04 -2.10
CA VAL A 76 -16.19 9.86 -0.94
C VAL A 76 -17.41 10.56 -0.32
N GLN A 77 -18.35 11.04 -1.14
CA GLN A 77 -19.57 11.70 -0.64
C GLN A 77 -20.46 10.79 0.23
N ASN A 78 -20.30 9.46 0.13
CA ASN A 78 -21.05 8.49 0.92
C ASN A 78 -20.38 8.13 2.26
N GLY A 79 -19.25 8.75 2.60
CA GLY A 79 -18.64 8.71 3.94
C GLY A 79 -18.35 7.29 4.42
N ASP A 80 -18.68 7.02 5.68
CA ASP A 80 -18.41 5.75 6.37
C ASP A 80 -18.97 4.51 5.65
N ALA A 81 -20.09 4.65 4.94
CA ALA A 81 -20.70 3.55 4.18
C ALA A 81 -19.77 3.03 3.07
N ALA A 82 -18.83 3.85 2.58
CA ALA A 82 -17.85 3.45 1.58
C ALA A 82 -16.61 2.73 2.15
N ILE A 83 -16.33 2.85 3.45
CA ILE A 83 -15.08 2.32 4.04
C ILE A 83 -14.97 0.80 3.85
N GLY A 84 -16.04 0.05 4.18
CA GLY A 84 -16.08 -1.40 4.01
C GLY A 84 -15.82 -1.84 2.55
N PRO A 85 -16.63 -1.36 1.59
CA PRO A 85 -16.40 -1.62 0.15
C PRO A 85 -15.00 -1.28 -0.34
N VAL A 86 -14.43 -0.16 0.10
CA VAL A 86 -13.09 0.28 -0.33
C VAL A 86 -12.00 -0.62 0.26
N ARG A 87 -12.14 -1.08 1.51
CA ARG A 87 -11.21 -2.05 2.12
C ARG A 87 -11.23 -3.39 1.41
N ASP A 88 -12.41 -3.91 1.09
CA ASP A 88 -12.53 -5.15 0.31
C ASP A 88 -11.91 -5.01 -1.08
N PHE A 89 -12.12 -3.85 -1.72
CA PHE A 89 -11.50 -3.56 -3.01
C PHE A 89 -9.98 -3.42 -2.89
N LEU A 90 -9.47 -2.79 -1.83
CA LEU A 90 -8.04 -2.72 -1.55
C LEU A 90 -7.43 -4.12 -1.41
N GLU A 91 -8.12 -5.05 -0.75
CA GLU A 91 -7.68 -6.44 -0.59
C GLU A 91 -7.70 -7.22 -1.91
N ALA A 92 -8.68 -6.99 -2.77
CA ALA A 92 -8.81 -7.70 -4.05
C ALA A 92 -8.00 -7.08 -5.21
N ALA A 93 -7.68 -5.80 -5.16
CA ALA A 93 -7.04 -5.08 -6.27
C ALA A 93 -5.53 -5.35 -6.35
N ASP A 94 -4.97 -5.32 -7.57
CA ASP A 94 -3.53 -5.47 -7.79
C ASP A 94 -2.73 -4.20 -7.40
N THR A 95 -3.40 -3.04 -7.31
CA THR A 95 -2.75 -1.75 -7.03
C THR A 95 -3.43 -1.02 -5.87
N LEU A 96 -2.65 -0.24 -5.13
CA LEU A 96 -3.13 0.45 -3.93
C LEU A 96 -3.59 1.90 -4.21
N ALA A 97 -3.21 2.48 -5.35
CA ALA A 97 -3.25 3.93 -5.58
C ALA A 97 -4.66 4.54 -5.38
N TRP A 98 -5.68 3.99 -6.02
CA TRP A 98 -7.06 4.49 -5.88
C TRP A 98 -7.71 4.16 -4.54
N PRO A 99 -7.68 2.91 -4.04
CA PRO A 99 -8.28 2.62 -2.73
C PRO A 99 -7.63 3.41 -1.60
N LEU A 100 -6.30 3.57 -1.58
CA LEU A 100 -5.65 4.40 -0.56
C LEU A 100 -6.00 5.88 -0.72
N LYS A 101 -6.09 6.39 -1.95
CA LYS A 101 -6.55 7.77 -2.18
C LYS A 101 -7.96 7.99 -1.61
N ILE A 102 -8.87 7.02 -1.76
CA ILE A 102 -10.22 7.11 -1.21
C ILE A 102 -10.20 7.03 0.32
N LEU A 103 -9.47 6.06 0.91
CA LEU A 103 -9.42 5.90 2.36
C LEU A 103 -8.83 7.12 3.06
N ARG A 104 -7.87 7.83 2.45
CA ARG A 104 -7.31 9.08 3.02
C ARG A 104 -8.30 10.24 3.07
N GLU A 105 -9.32 10.24 2.22
CA GLU A 105 -10.41 11.24 2.32
C GLU A 105 -11.46 10.85 3.38
N LEU A 106 -11.57 9.55 3.69
CA LEU A 106 -12.62 8.99 4.54
C LEU A 106 -12.16 8.70 5.97
N GLN A 107 -10.87 8.48 6.18
CA GLN A 107 -10.30 8.01 7.43
C GLN A 107 -9.06 8.83 7.80
N THR A 108 -8.71 8.80 9.08
CA THR A 108 -7.46 9.37 9.58
C THR A 108 -6.25 8.57 9.10
N GLU A 109 -5.06 9.19 9.09
CA GLU A 109 -3.83 8.48 8.71
C GLU A 109 -3.54 7.26 9.59
N GLU A 110 -3.90 7.30 10.88
CA GLU A 110 -3.76 6.16 11.81
C GLU A 110 -4.64 4.97 11.37
N GLU A 111 -5.89 5.22 10.98
CA GLU A 111 -6.82 4.19 10.52
C GLU A 111 -6.42 3.60 9.16
N VAL A 112 -5.91 4.45 8.25
CA VAL A 112 -5.34 3.99 6.98
C VAL A 112 -4.10 3.12 7.22
N THR A 113 -3.25 3.52 8.17
CA THR A 113 -2.06 2.75 8.56
C THR A 113 -2.45 1.41 9.17
N ALA A 114 -3.44 1.37 10.05
CA ALA A 114 -3.98 0.13 10.60
C ALA A 114 -4.51 -0.81 9.49
N THR A 115 -5.17 -0.26 8.48
CA THR A 115 -5.67 -1.01 7.31
C THR A 115 -4.51 -1.63 6.51
N LEU A 116 -3.43 -0.87 6.28
CA LEU A 116 -2.23 -1.38 5.59
C LEU A 116 -1.54 -2.48 6.38
N ILE A 117 -1.44 -2.33 7.71
CA ILE A 117 -0.86 -3.35 8.60
C ILE A 117 -1.70 -4.62 8.58
N GLU A 118 -3.03 -4.50 8.64
CA GLU A 118 -3.95 -5.64 8.54
C GLU A 118 -3.80 -6.35 7.18
N LEU A 119 -3.75 -5.61 6.08
CA LEU A 119 -3.50 -6.18 4.75
C LEU A 119 -2.15 -6.88 4.68
N LEU A 120 -1.09 -6.25 5.19
CA LEU A 120 0.25 -6.82 5.23
C LEU A 120 0.30 -8.10 6.06
N SER A 121 -0.49 -8.20 7.13
CA SER A 121 -0.53 -9.39 8.00
C SER A 121 -0.97 -10.67 7.27
N LYS A 122 -1.75 -10.52 6.18
CA LYS A 122 -2.26 -11.63 5.36
C LYS A 122 -1.26 -12.12 4.30
N MET A 123 -0.21 -11.36 4.03
CA MET A 123 0.82 -11.70 3.04
C MET A 123 1.88 -12.63 3.65
N ASP A 124 2.62 -13.37 2.84
CA ASP A 124 3.73 -14.21 3.30
C ASP A 124 5.08 -13.74 2.75
N THR A 125 6.14 -14.41 3.19
CA THR A 125 7.54 -14.13 2.82
C THR A 125 8.07 -15.07 1.76
N GLU A 126 7.23 -15.97 1.24
CA GLU A 126 7.63 -17.00 0.29
C GLU A 126 7.69 -16.44 -1.13
N TYR A 127 8.12 -17.29 -2.07
CA TYR A 127 8.13 -16.93 -3.47
C TYR A 127 6.71 -16.63 -3.96
N GLU A 128 6.52 -15.42 -4.47
CA GLU A 128 5.31 -14.97 -5.11
C GLU A 128 5.62 -14.60 -6.56
N ARG A 129 4.71 -14.98 -7.49
CA ARG A 129 4.87 -14.67 -8.91
C ARG A 129 4.81 -13.16 -9.17
N ASP A 130 3.93 -12.47 -8.45
CA ASP A 130 3.73 -11.02 -8.56
C ASP A 130 3.71 -10.38 -7.16
N PRO A 131 4.89 -10.05 -6.60
CA PRO A 131 5.00 -9.47 -5.27
C PRO A 131 4.72 -7.96 -5.24
N GLN A 132 4.29 -7.34 -6.35
CA GLN A 132 4.22 -5.88 -6.48
C GLN A 132 3.31 -5.25 -5.42
N LYS A 133 2.15 -5.86 -5.15
CA LYS A 133 1.24 -5.37 -4.13
C LYS A 133 1.87 -5.38 -2.73
N LYS A 134 2.56 -6.47 -2.37
CA LYS A 134 3.29 -6.58 -1.10
C LYS A 134 4.37 -5.50 -0.98
N ILE A 135 5.14 -5.30 -2.05
CA ILE A 135 6.15 -4.25 -2.13
C ILE A 135 5.52 -2.88 -1.88
N ASP A 136 4.43 -2.57 -2.59
CA ASP A 136 3.75 -1.27 -2.47
C ASP A 136 3.16 -1.03 -1.07
N VAL A 137 2.66 -2.09 -0.41
CA VAL A 137 2.14 -2.00 0.97
C VAL A 137 3.27 -1.66 1.93
N ILE A 138 4.39 -2.39 1.87
CA ILE A 138 5.55 -2.14 2.74
C ILE A 138 6.13 -0.74 2.48
N ALA A 139 6.32 -0.37 1.21
CA ALA A 139 6.82 0.95 0.84
C ALA A 139 5.90 2.07 1.33
N SER A 140 4.58 1.88 1.30
CA SER A 140 3.62 2.86 1.81
C SER A 140 3.78 3.11 3.31
N LEU A 141 4.31 2.16 4.09
CA LEU A 141 4.54 2.31 5.52
C LEU A 141 5.78 3.17 5.85
N GLU A 142 6.68 3.43 4.88
CA GLU A 142 7.86 4.29 5.07
C GLU A 142 7.51 5.75 5.36
N GLU A 143 6.41 6.22 4.77
CA GLU A 143 5.93 7.61 4.93
C GLU A 143 5.04 7.79 6.18
N ARG A 144 4.92 6.75 7.02
CA ARG A 144 4.00 6.69 8.16
C ARG A 144 4.77 6.55 9.46
N ASN A 145 4.21 7.12 10.53
CA ASN A 145 4.71 6.97 11.89
C ASN A 145 3.65 6.25 12.72
N ASP A 146 3.93 5.00 13.10
CA ASP A 146 3.04 4.20 13.93
C ASP A 146 3.85 3.09 14.61
N PRO A 147 3.76 2.94 15.96
CA PRO A 147 4.58 2.00 16.72
C PRO A 147 4.37 0.53 16.32
N ARG A 148 3.27 0.21 15.63
CA ARG A 148 2.99 -1.15 15.15
C ARG A 148 3.78 -1.51 13.88
N ILE A 149 4.34 -0.53 13.18
CA ILE A 149 4.99 -0.74 11.87
C ILE A 149 6.20 -1.65 12.00
N VAL A 150 7.10 -1.40 12.97
CA VAL A 150 8.34 -2.18 13.14
C VAL A 150 8.01 -3.67 13.26
N GLY A 151 7.10 -4.02 14.17
CA GLY A 151 6.65 -5.41 14.34
C GLY A 151 6.01 -6.00 13.08
N ALA A 152 5.18 -5.23 12.38
CA ALA A 152 4.49 -5.70 11.18
C ALA A 152 5.43 -6.00 9.99
N VAL A 153 6.47 -5.18 9.79
CA VAL A 153 7.38 -5.32 8.64
C VAL A 153 8.60 -6.21 8.92
N THR A 154 8.95 -6.45 10.19
CA THR A 154 10.18 -7.17 10.58
C THR A 154 10.33 -8.53 9.91
N ARG A 155 9.24 -9.31 9.78
CA ARG A 155 9.29 -10.63 9.12
C ARG A 155 9.70 -10.55 7.64
N PHE A 156 9.41 -9.44 6.97
CA PHE A 156 9.74 -9.22 5.55
C PHE A 156 11.21 -8.90 5.32
N LEU A 157 12.02 -8.75 6.37
CA LEU A 157 13.49 -8.77 6.26
C LEU A 157 14.02 -10.10 5.69
N ARG A 158 13.20 -11.17 5.71
CA ARG A 158 13.53 -12.50 5.18
C ARG A 158 12.72 -12.87 3.93
N ASP A 159 12.04 -11.90 3.32
CA ASP A 159 11.24 -12.15 2.12
C ASP A 159 12.09 -12.69 0.96
N MET A 160 11.56 -13.62 0.16
CA MET A 160 12.23 -14.13 -1.05
C MET A 160 12.48 -13.01 -2.08
N ASN A 161 11.64 -11.97 -2.10
CA ASN A 161 11.82 -10.82 -2.97
C ASN A 161 12.75 -9.76 -2.36
N GLU A 162 13.83 -9.44 -3.07
CA GLU A 162 14.82 -8.43 -2.64
C GLU A 162 14.22 -7.04 -2.40
N THR A 163 13.28 -6.62 -3.24
CA THR A 163 12.68 -5.28 -3.14
C THR A 163 11.77 -5.18 -1.91
N ALA A 164 11.05 -6.25 -1.58
CA ALA A 164 10.30 -6.32 -0.32
C ALA A 164 11.22 -6.22 0.90
N ARG A 165 12.36 -6.94 0.91
CA ARG A 165 13.37 -6.81 1.98
C ARG A 165 13.92 -5.39 2.09
N PHE A 166 14.23 -4.75 0.96
CA PHE A 166 14.71 -3.38 0.93
C PHE A 166 13.72 -2.41 1.58
N HIS A 167 12.45 -2.45 1.17
CA HIS A 167 11.41 -1.58 1.74
C HIS A 167 11.10 -1.94 3.20
N ALA A 168 11.24 -3.20 3.62
CA ALA A 168 11.10 -3.56 5.04
C ALA A 168 12.19 -2.88 5.90
N VAL A 169 13.43 -2.85 5.42
CA VAL A 169 14.52 -2.12 6.08
C VAL A 169 14.22 -0.62 6.16
N CYS A 170 13.81 0.00 5.03
CA CYS A 170 13.45 1.41 5.00
C CYS A 170 12.31 1.74 5.98
N ALA A 171 11.25 0.93 5.98
CA ALA A 171 10.09 1.13 6.83
C ALA A 171 10.46 1.04 8.32
N ILE A 172 11.35 0.11 8.70
CA ILE A 172 11.88 0.03 10.08
C ILE A 172 12.64 1.31 10.44
N PHE A 173 13.61 1.72 9.62
CA PHE A 173 14.42 2.91 9.93
C PHE A 173 13.66 4.23 9.85
N ALA A 174 12.48 4.26 9.23
CA ALA A 174 11.59 5.40 9.29
C ALA A 174 10.92 5.57 10.66
N GLN A 175 10.85 4.52 11.49
CA GLN A 175 10.15 4.56 12.79
C GLN A 175 11.04 5.04 13.94
N PRO A 176 10.49 5.75 14.94
CA PRO A 176 11.16 5.98 16.22
C PRO A 176 11.57 4.68 16.94
N GLU A 177 10.71 3.67 16.91
CA GLU A 177 10.85 2.38 17.61
C GLU A 177 11.78 1.39 16.89
N ALA A 178 12.54 1.84 15.87
CA ALA A 178 13.38 0.97 15.05
C ALA A 178 14.37 0.11 15.88
N GLU A 179 14.75 0.56 17.07
CA GLU A 179 15.65 -0.17 17.97
C GLU A 179 15.13 -1.56 18.35
N GLU A 180 13.81 -1.76 18.33
CA GLU A 180 13.18 -3.06 18.56
C GLU A 180 13.58 -4.12 17.52
N ALA A 181 14.00 -3.70 16.32
CA ALA A 181 14.38 -4.59 15.22
C ALA A 181 15.90 -4.79 15.07
N ILE A 182 16.74 -4.28 15.99
CA ILE A 182 18.21 -4.37 15.86
C ILE A 182 18.70 -5.82 15.68
N GLU A 183 18.17 -6.76 16.46
CA GLU A 183 18.54 -8.17 16.37
C GLU A 183 18.18 -8.74 14.99
N ALA A 184 16.93 -8.52 14.54
CA ALA A 184 16.46 -8.97 13.24
C ALA A 184 17.23 -8.33 12.07
N LEU A 185 17.63 -7.06 12.19
CA LEU A 185 18.46 -6.37 11.21
C LEU A 185 19.89 -6.93 11.15
N ASN A 186 20.48 -7.30 12.30
CA ASN A 186 21.79 -7.95 12.34
C ASN A 186 21.74 -9.34 11.67
N GLU A 187 20.72 -10.13 11.97
CA GLU A 187 20.50 -11.42 11.30
C GLU A 187 20.29 -11.26 9.79
N ALA A 188 19.46 -10.29 9.39
CA ALA A 188 19.22 -9.96 7.99
C ALA A 188 20.53 -9.55 7.29
N LEU A 189 21.34 -8.68 7.89
CA LEU A 189 22.64 -8.27 7.36
C LEU A 189 23.58 -9.47 7.11
N LEU A 190 23.57 -10.45 8.00
CA LEU A 190 24.39 -11.66 7.88
C LEU A 190 23.87 -12.60 6.80
N ALA A 191 22.56 -12.75 6.66
CA ALA A 191 21.94 -13.62 5.66
C ALA A 191 21.91 -12.99 4.27
N GLU A 192 21.91 -11.66 4.17
CA GLU A 192 21.62 -10.94 2.94
C GLU A 192 22.70 -11.10 1.86
N GLU A 193 22.22 -11.37 0.65
CA GLU A 193 23.03 -11.54 -0.55
C GLU A 193 23.07 -10.26 -1.39
N SER A 194 22.01 -9.45 -1.37
CA SER A 194 21.95 -8.16 -2.06
C SER A 194 22.87 -7.15 -1.40
N VAL A 195 23.76 -6.56 -2.22
CA VAL A 195 24.59 -5.44 -1.78
C VAL A 195 23.73 -4.22 -1.45
N ARG A 196 22.65 -3.99 -2.21
CA ARG A 196 21.75 -2.85 -2.00
C ARG A 196 21.07 -2.90 -0.63
N VAL A 197 20.53 -4.05 -0.25
CA VAL A 197 19.88 -4.23 1.06
C VAL A 197 20.90 -4.14 2.19
N ARG A 198 22.08 -4.78 2.03
CA ARG A 198 23.17 -4.65 3.02
C ARG A 198 23.58 -3.21 3.25
N MET A 199 23.76 -2.43 2.17
CA MET A 199 24.10 -1.01 2.29
C MET A 199 23.01 -0.23 3.00
N MET A 200 21.72 -0.51 2.73
CA MET A 200 20.61 0.16 3.42
C MET A 200 20.63 -0.10 4.93
N ILE A 201 20.87 -1.36 5.35
CA ILE A 201 21.00 -1.70 6.78
C ILE A 201 22.18 -0.96 7.41
N LEU A 202 23.34 -0.99 6.75
CA LEU A 202 24.56 -0.35 7.27
C LEU A 202 24.44 1.18 7.34
N ASP A 203 23.81 1.81 6.35
CA ASP A 203 23.53 3.25 6.37
C ASP A 203 22.61 3.60 7.55
N GLY A 204 21.55 2.82 7.78
CA GLY A 204 20.69 2.99 8.95
C GLY A 204 21.45 2.84 10.27
N PHE A 205 22.37 1.88 10.37
CA PHE A 205 23.22 1.73 11.56
C PHE A 205 24.14 2.92 11.77
N VAL A 206 24.71 3.49 10.69
CA VAL A 206 25.54 4.70 10.76
C VAL A 206 24.70 5.90 11.22
N GLU A 207 23.53 6.11 10.63
CA GLU A 207 22.65 7.24 10.94
C GLU A 207 22.14 7.21 12.39
N ARG A 208 21.89 6.01 12.93
CA ARG A 208 21.43 5.80 14.31
C ARG A 208 22.57 5.63 15.33
N ASP A 209 23.85 5.70 14.91
CA ASP A 209 25.03 5.37 15.73
C ASP A 209 24.93 3.99 16.42
N TRP A 210 24.36 3.02 15.70
CA TRP A 210 24.20 1.65 16.17
C TRP A 210 25.44 0.80 15.94
N ARG A 211 25.54 -0.26 16.72
CA ARG A 211 26.70 -1.16 16.73
C ARG A 211 26.29 -2.58 16.42
N ILE A 212 27.16 -3.25 15.69
CA ILE A 212 27.11 -4.69 15.48
C ILE A 212 27.80 -5.34 16.67
N THR A 213 27.00 -5.85 17.61
CA THR A 213 27.50 -6.43 18.87
C THR A 213 27.99 -7.86 18.69
N GLU A 214 27.33 -8.63 17.81
CA GLU A 214 27.59 -10.05 17.57
C GLU A 214 28.12 -10.30 16.14
N SER A 215 28.74 -11.45 15.89
CA SER A 215 29.12 -11.89 14.54
C SER A 215 29.99 -10.90 13.74
N LYS A 216 30.81 -10.08 14.42
CA LYS A 216 31.65 -9.04 13.80
C LYS A 216 32.56 -9.58 12.70
N ASP A 217 33.18 -10.73 12.93
CA ASP A 217 34.09 -11.37 11.96
C ASP A 217 33.36 -11.85 10.71
N GLU A 218 32.08 -12.22 10.84
CA GLU A 218 31.24 -12.67 9.72
C GLU A 218 30.74 -11.47 8.92
N VAL A 219 30.30 -10.42 9.60
CA VAL A 219 29.96 -9.14 8.95
C VAL A 219 31.16 -8.58 8.19
N LEU A 220 32.36 -8.58 8.79
CA LEU A 220 33.58 -8.10 8.15
C LEU A 220 33.87 -8.80 6.82
N LYS A 221 33.57 -10.10 6.70
CA LYS A 221 33.74 -10.87 5.45
C LYS A 221 32.72 -10.49 4.37
N LYS A 222 31.56 -9.98 4.77
CA LYS A 222 30.43 -9.62 3.89
C LYS A 222 30.27 -8.12 3.69
N LEU A 223 31.17 -7.31 4.27
CA LEU A 223 31.05 -5.87 4.30
C LEU A 223 31.23 -5.28 2.89
N PRO A 224 30.26 -4.49 2.36
CA PRO A 224 30.41 -3.83 1.08
C PRO A 224 31.57 -2.83 1.04
N THR A 225 32.09 -2.58 -0.16
CA THR A 225 33.06 -1.49 -0.38
C THR A 225 32.48 -0.16 0.12
N GLY A 226 33.32 0.65 0.77
CA GLY A 226 32.89 1.93 1.34
C GLY A 226 32.46 1.85 2.80
N TYR A 227 32.47 0.69 3.44
CA TYR A 227 32.20 0.55 4.87
C TYR A 227 33.41 0.04 5.66
N SER A 228 33.46 0.35 6.95
CA SER A 228 34.38 -0.25 7.91
C SER A 228 33.67 -0.53 9.23
N LEU A 229 34.23 -1.49 9.98
CA LEU A 229 33.77 -1.82 11.32
C LEU A 229 34.85 -1.45 12.34
N GLY A 230 34.50 -0.64 13.33
CA GLY A 230 35.37 -0.31 14.45
C GLY A 230 35.56 -1.49 15.41
N LYS A 231 36.59 -1.44 16.26
CA LYS A 231 36.89 -2.51 17.24
C LYS A 231 35.69 -2.87 18.13
N LYS A 232 34.87 -1.88 18.47
CA LYS A 232 33.67 -2.06 19.30
C LYS A 232 32.41 -2.44 18.52
N GLY A 233 32.48 -2.57 17.18
CA GLY A 233 31.31 -2.87 16.33
C GLY A 233 30.66 -1.63 15.72
N GLU A 234 31.30 -0.47 15.81
CA GLU A 234 30.82 0.78 15.22
C GLU A 234 30.86 0.68 13.70
N VAL A 235 29.71 0.83 13.03
CA VAL A 235 29.66 0.88 11.56
C VAL A 235 30.07 2.29 11.11
N ARG A 236 30.95 2.38 10.11
CA ARG A 236 31.38 3.67 9.56
C ARG A 236 31.40 3.62 8.04
N LYS A 237 30.98 4.73 7.42
CA LYS A 237 31.15 4.95 5.98
C LYS A 237 32.54 5.55 5.73
N ARG A 238 33.30 4.96 4.82
CA ARG A 238 34.59 5.49 4.37
C ARG A 238 34.28 6.62 3.38
N GLN A 239 34.77 7.82 3.69
CA GLN A 239 34.78 8.94 2.75
C GLN A 239 35.69 8.65 1.57
#